data_AF-A0A3D3X7B4-F1
#
_entry.id   AF-A0A3D3X7B4-F1
#
_cell.length_a   1.000
_cell.length_b   1.000
_cell.length_c   1.000
_cell.angle_alpha   90.00
_cell.angle_beta   90.00
_cell.angle_gamma   90.00
#
_symmetry.space_group_name_H-M   'P 1'
#
loop_
_entity.id
_entity.type
_entity.pdbx_description
1 polymer ?
#
loop_
_entity_poly.entity_id
_entity_poly.type
_entity_poly.pdbx_seq_one_letter_code
_entity_poly.pdbx_strand_id
1 'polypeptide(L)' 'WAVLEWECCLKHPEQGATEGAPFIRDHIIRVTEKAFDDFADSGTDEAANRRLLGMA' A
#
# COMPACT_ATOMS: atom_id res chain seq x y z
N TRP A 1 2.60 9.39 -0.28
CA TRP A 1 2.59 8.26 0.67
C TRP A 1 3.82 7.41 0.45
N ALA A 2 4.55 7.11 1.52
CA ALA A 2 5.61 6.12 1.51
C ALA A 2 5.15 4.99 2.44
N VAL A 3 5.17 3.76 1.94
CA VAL A 3 4.70 2.58 2.67
C VAL A 3 5.87 1.62 2.81
N LEU A 4 5.97 1.00 3.98
CA LEU A 4 6.84 -0.15 4.18
C LEU A 4 5.99 -1.40 4.04
N GLU A 5 6.12 -2.09 2.92
CA GLU A 5 5.65 -3.47 2.81
C GLU A 5 6.65 -4.39 3.52
N TRP A 6 6.15 -5.29 4.35
CA TRP A 6 6.98 -6.13 5.18
C TRP A 6 6.77 -7.61 4.87
N GLU A 7 7.85 -8.27 4.46
CA GLU A 7 7.92 -9.73 4.35
C GLU A 7 9.26 -10.20 4.92
N CYS A 8 9.20 -11.01 5.97
CA CYS A 8 10.38 -11.68 6.49
C CYS A 8 9.94 -12.89 7.30
N CYS A 9 10.48 -14.07 7.00
CA CYS A 9 10.17 -15.29 7.75
C CYS A 9 10.90 -15.40 9.10
N LEU A 10 11.81 -14.47 9.41
CA LEU A 10 12.65 -14.51 10.61
C LEU A 10 12.40 -13.35 11.57
N LYS A 11 12.10 -12.15 11.06
CA LYS A 11 11.94 -10.94 11.88
C LYS A 11 10.46 -10.60 12.05
N HIS A 12 10.07 -10.37 13.31
CA HIS A 12 8.70 -10.01 13.69
C HIS A 12 8.26 -8.70 13.01
N PRO A 13 7.02 -8.61 12.51
CA PRO A 13 6.53 -7.43 11.80
C PRO A 13 6.62 -6.14 12.62
N GLU A 14 6.36 -6.19 13.94
CA GLU A 14 6.46 -4.99 14.79
C GLU A 14 7.90 -4.46 14.87
N GLN A 15 8.90 -5.34 14.85
CA GLN A 15 10.29 -4.92 14.80
C GLN A 15 10.62 -4.29 13.45
N GLY A 16 10.18 -4.89 12.35
CA GLY A 16 10.32 -4.32 11.01
C GLY A 16 9.66 -2.93 10.90
N ALA A 17 8.47 -2.77 11.46
CA ALA A 17 7.76 -1.49 11.51
C ALA A 17 8.50 -0.44 12.36
N THR A 18 9.01 -0.85 13.53
CA THR A 18 9.75 0.03 14.45
C THR A 18 11.04 0.55 13.82
N GLU A 19 11.77 -0.30 13.08
CA GLU A 19 13.01 0.07 12.39
C GLU A 19 12.74 0.88 11.10
N GLY A 20 11.70 0.53 10.33
CA GLY A 20 11.44 1.12 9.03
C GLY A 20 10.68 2.45 9.07
N ALA A 21 9.83 2.70 10.07
CA ALA A 21 9.11 3.97 10.19
C ALA A 21 10.04 5.19 10.34
N PRO A 22 11.11 5.17 11.17
CA PRO A 22 12.12 6.23 11.22
C PRO A 22 12.82 6.45 9.88
N PHE A 23 13.18 5.37 9.17
CA PHE A 23 13.82 5.46 7.86
C PHE A 23 12.93 6.20 6.84
N ILE A 24 11.65 5.84 6.77
CA ILE A 24 10.71 6.56 5.90
C ILE A 24 10.63 8.04 6.30
N ARG A 25 10.45 8.34 7.59
CA ARG A 25 10.36 9.73 8.08
C ARG A 25 11.59 10.55 7.69
N ASP A 26 12.78 9.98 7.80
CA ASP A 26 14.04 10.71 7.60
C ASP A 26 14.39 10.87 6.10
N HIS A 27 13.79 10.06 5.21
CA HIS A 27 14.06 10.06 3.77
C HIS A 27 12.87 10.49 2.89
N ILE A 28 11.70 10.70 3.47
CA ILE A 28 10.52 11.13 2.70
C ILE A 28 10.75 12.53 2.11
N ILE A 29 10.49 12.67 0.81
CA ILE A 29 10.53 13.96 0.11
C ILE A 29 9.27 14.79 0.39
N ARG A 30 9.26 16.05 -0.03
CA ARG A 30 8.06 16.90 0.01
C ARG A 30 6.89 16.19 -0.69
N VAL A 31 5.82 15.94 0.06
CA VAL A 31 4.59 15.33 -0.45
C VAL A 31 3.72 16.34 -1.21
N THR A 32 2.92 15.84 -2.16
CA THR A 32 1.90 16.63 -2.85
C THR A 32 0.75 17.02 -1.91
N GLU A 33 0.10 18.15 -2.19
CA GLU A 33 -1.13 18.59 -1.49
C GLU A 33 -2.40 17.89 -2.01
N LYS A 34 -2.30 17.18 -3.14
CA LYS A 34 -3.42 16.43 -3.75
C LYS A 34 -3.46 14.99 -3.24
N ALA A 35 -4.63 14.51 -2.89
CA ALA A 35 -4.84 13.09 -2.60
C ALA A 35 -4.62 12.23 -3.87
N PHE A 36 -4.12 11.01 -3.70
CA PHE A 36 -3.94 10.06 -4.80
C PHE A 36 -5.28 9.42 -5.22
N ASP A 37 -6.17 9.23 -4.25
CA ASP A 37 -7.45 8.53 -4.43
C ASP A 37 -8.37 9.22 -5.44
N ASP A 38 -8.33 10.55 -5.51
CA ASP A 38 -9.12 11.34 -6.47
C ASP A 38 -8.76 11.03 -7.95
N PHE A 39 -7.61 10.41 -8.21
CA PHE A 39 -7.19 9.97 -9.56
C PHE A 39 -7.40 8.47 -9.79
N ALA A 40 -7.34 7.65 -8.74
CA ALA A 40 -7.34 6.19 -8.82
C ALA A 40 -8.71 5.54 -8.56
N ASP A 41 -9.74 6.32 -8.23
CA ASP A 41 -11.12 5.83 -8.10
C ASP A 41 -11.73 5.48 -9.47
N SER A 42 -11.29 4.35 -10.04
CA SER A 42 -12.05 3.63 -11.04
C SER A 42 -12.96 2.67 -10.29
N GLY A 43 -14.24 3.01 -10.16
CA GLY A 43 -15.23 2.19 -9.45
C GLY A 43 -15.13 0.70 -9.80
N THR A 44 -15.54 -0.16 -8.86
CA THR A 44 -15.37 -1.62 -9.01
C THR A 44 -16.51 -2.23 -9.85
N ASP A 45 -16.16 -3.00 -10.89
CA ASP A 45 -17.12 -3.84 -11.62
C ASP A 45 -17.11 -5.27 -11.05
N GLU A 46 -18.10 -5.56 -10.21
CA GLU A 46 -18.25 -6.87 -9.58
C GLU A 46 -18.45 -8.00 -10.59
N ALA A 47 -19.17 -7.76 -11.70
CA ALA A 47 -19.41 -8.78 -12.71
C ALA A 47 -18.13 -9.09 -13.49
N ALA A 48 -17.31 -8.08 -13.81
CA ALA A 48 -15.98 -8.28 -14.37
C ALA A 48 -15.07 -9.06 -13.41
N ASN A 49 -15.07 -8.70 -12.13
CA ASN A 49 -14.27 -9.39 -11.11
C ASN A 49 -14.67 -10.86 -10.95
N ARG A 50 -15.97 -11.16 -10.91
CA ARG A 50 -16.47 -12.55 -10.82
C ARG A 50 -16.08 -13.38 -12.05
N ARG A 51 -16.13 -12.81 -13.25
CA ARG A 51 -15.65 -13.48 -14.47
C ARG A 51 -14.15 -13.77 -14.41
N LEU A 52 -13.33 -12.80 -14.01
CA LEU A 52 -11.87 -12.95 -13.89
C LEU A 52 -11.49 -14.05 -12.89
N LEU A 53 -12.23 -14.16 -11.79
CA LEU A 53 -12.01 -15.18 -10.77
C LEU A 53 -12.63 -16.55 -11.11
N GLY A 54 -13.23 -16.71 -12.29
CA GLY A 54 -13.86 -17.96 -12.72
C GLY A 54 -15.14 -18.32 -11.97
N MET A 55 -15.78 -17.33 -11.33
CA MET A 55 -17.01 -17.51 -10.54
C MET A 55 -18.29 -17.24 -11.34
N ALA A 56 -18.25 -17.44 -12.67
CA ALA A 56 -19.39 -17.21 -13.57
C ALA A 56 -20.59 -18.11 -13.23
#